data_AF-A0A7S0ML17-F1
#
_entry.id   AF-A0A7S0ML17-F1
#
_cell.length_a   1.000
_cell.length_b   1.000
_cell.length_c   1.000
_cell.angle_alpha   90.00
_cell.angle_beta   90.00
_cell.angle_gamma   90.00
#
_symmetry.space_group_name_H-M   'P 1'
#
loop_
_entity.id
_entity.type
_entity.pdbx_description
1 polymer ?
#
loop_
_entity_poly.entity_id
_entity_poly.type
_entity_poly.pdbx_seq_one_letter_code
_entity_poly.pdbx_strand_id
1 'polypeptide(L)'
;NCNGGDRLSWLASLKAALPPGAGPVHNYGGCNHDSDPDADLQGSREYVKDMLAQRHRYVFSFENSDTEDYVTEKLFDMLSSGTLPLYRGATNARVYAPSNRSMIIASEFTPER
;
A
#
# COMPACT_ATOMS: atom_id res chain seq x y z
N ASN A 1 7.05 8.91 5.51
CA ASN A 1 6.44 9.77 6.54
C ASN A 1 6.04 8.86 7.71
N CYS A 2 6.69 9.02 8.88
CA CYS A 2 6.40 8.22 10.06
C CYS A 2 5.30 8.82 10.95
N ASN A 3 4.88 10.06 10.65
CA ASN A 3 3.85 10.79 11.37
C ASN A 3 2.44 10.55 10.78
N GLY A 4 2.26 9.51 9.98
CA GLY A 4 1.03 9.24 9.22
C GLY A 4 -0.10 8.63 10.04
N GLY A 5 -0.27 9.03 11.30
CA GLY A 5 -1.31 8.51 12.20
C GLY A 5 -1.30 6.98 12.30
N ASP A 6 -2.44 6.36 12.00
CA ASP A 6 -2.67 4.92 12.12
C ASP A 6 -1.94 4.06 11.07
N ARG A 7 -1.20 4.65 10.12
CA ARG A 7 -0.59 3.87 9.02
C ARG A 7 0.28 2.71 9.53
N LEU A 8 1.11 2.99 10.55
CA LEU A 8 2.02 1.99 11.11
C LEU A 8 1.28 0.95 11.94
N SER A 9 0.18 1.33 12.62
CA SER A 9 -0.65 0.35 13.35
C SER A 9 -1.36 -0.58 12.39
N TRP A 10 -1.91 -0.09 11.27
CA TRP A 10 -2.49 -0.93 10.22
C TRP A 10 -1.48 -1.90 9.62
N LEU A 11 -0.26 -1.45 9.33
CA LEU A 11 0.80 -2.33 8.82
C LEU A 11 1.15 -3.43 9.83
N ALA A 12 1.25 -3.09 11.11
CA ALA A 12 1.51 -4.05 12.19
C ALA A 12 0.35 -5.05 12.35
N SER A 13 -0.90 -4.58 12.34
CA SER A 13 -2.10 -5.43 12.41
C SER A 13 -2.20 -6.35 11.20
N LEU A 14 -1.90 -5.87 9.99
CA LEU A 14 -1.87 -6.70 8.79
C LEU A 14 -0.85 -7.84 8.96
N LYS A 15 0.39 -7.52 9.35
CA LYS A 15 1.45 -8.51 9.59
C LYS A 15 1.03 -9.57 10.62
N ALA A 16 0.34 -9.17 11.69
CA ALA A 16 -0.10 -10.07 12.74
C ALA A 16 -1.32 -10.93 12.34
N ALA A 17 -2.17 -10.43 11.45
CA ALA A 17 -3.42 -11.08 11.04
C ALA A 17 -3.25 -12.07 9.89
N LEU A 18 -2.09 -12.06 9.20
CA LEU A 18 -1.88 -12.94 8.06
C LEU A 18 -1.84 -14.42 8.48
N PRO A 19 -2.64 -15.29 7.82
CA PRO A 19 -2.65 -16.71 8.13
C PRO A 19 -1.35 -17.39 7.67
N PRO A 20 -1.02 -18.57 8.23
CA PRO A 20 0.07 -19.39 7.73
C PRO A 20 -0.04 -19.60 6.21
N GLY A 21 1.05 -19.35 5.49
CA GLY A 21 1.11 -19.50 4.04
C GLY A 21 0.69 -18.27 3.22
N ALA A 22 0.25 -17.17 3.84
CA ALA A 22 -0.08 -15.94 3.11
C ALA A 22 1.13 -15.22 2.48
N GLY A 23 2.35 -15.58 2.88
CA GLY A 23 3.58 -14.92 2.49
C GLY A 23 3.91 -13.70 3.38
N PRO A 24 5.14 -13.19 3.29
CA PRO A 24 5.59 -12.06 4.10
C PRO A 24 5.02 -10.72 3.61
N VAL A 25 5.00 -9.73 4.51
CA VAL A 25 4.79 -8.32 4.16
C VAL A 25 6.11 -7.60 4.30
N HIS A 26 6.65 -7.11 3.19
CA HIS A 26 7.92 -6.38 3.18
C HIS A 26 7.69 -4.88 3.33
N ASN A 27 8.44 -4.22 4.21
CA ASN A 27 8.46 -2.77 4.34
C ASN A 27 9.84 -2.19 4.02
N TYR A 28 9.95 -1.68 2.80
CA TYR A 28 11.15 -1.02 2.28
C TYR A 28 11.26 0.46 2.68
N GLY A 29 10.20 1.04 3.28
CA GLY A 29 10.21 2.43 3.73
C GLY A 29 11.04 2.62 5.00
N GLY A 30 11.53 3.85 5.23
CA GLY A 30 12.38 4.12 6.42
C GLY A 30 11.67 4.07 7.78
N CYS A 31 10.34 3.99 7.83
CA CYS A 31 9.58 3.88 9.07
C CYS A 31 9.24 2.40 9.31
N ASN A 32 9.67 1.81 10.43
CA ASN A 32 9.55 0.36 10.69
C ASN A 32 10.11 -0.50 9.54
N HIS A 33 11.23 -0.07 8.97
CA HIS A 33 11.93 -0.76 7.90
C HIS A 33 12.26 -2.20 8.32
N ASP A 34 11.96 -3.18 7.46
CA ASP A 34 12.28 -4.58 7.73
C ASP A 34 12.61 -5.40 6.49
N SER A 35 12.81 -4.76 5.35
CA SER A 35 13.17 -5.44 4.11
C SER A 35 13.97 -4.51 3.22
N ASP A 36 15.11 -4.99 2.75
CA ASP A 36 15.92 -4.31 1.76
C ASP A 36 15.55 -4.80 0.35
N PRO A 37 15.63 -3.93 -0.68
CA PRO A 37 15.59 -4.39 -2.07
C PRO A 37 16.73 -5.38 -2.36
N ASP A 38 16.52 -6.28 -3.32
CA ASP A 38 17.58 -7.17 -3.78
C ASP A 38 18.81 -6.38 -4.24
N ALA A 39 20.00 -6.91 -3.99
CA ALA A 39 21.25 -6.19 -4.25
C ALA A 39 21.46 -5.80 -5.72
N ASP A 40 20.83 -6.51 -6.66
CA ASP A 40 20.85 -6.21 -8.09
C ASP A 40 19.80 -5.17 -8.52
N LEU A 41 18.83 -4.85 -7.64
CA LEU A 41 17.81 -3.85 -7.89
C LEU A 41 18.28 -2.46 -7.46
N GLN A 42 19.10 -1.84 -8.32
CA GLN A 42 19.65 -0.51 -8.11
C GLN A 42 19.12 0.50 -9.13
N GLY A 43 18.93 1.75 -8.71
CA GLY A 43 18.45 2.82 -9.58
C GLY A 43 17.89 4.00 -8.79
N SER A 44 17.08 4.83 -9.44
CA SER A 44 16.35 5.88 -8.75
C SER A 44 15.36 5.28 -7.76
N ARG A 45 14.97 6.07 -6.76
CA ARG A 45 13.96 5.68 -5.78
C ARG A 45 12.65 5.25 -6.46
N GLU A 46 12.26 5.96 -7.51
CA GLU A 46 11.05 5.72 -8.28
C GLU A 46 11.13 4.40 -9.04
N TYR A 47 12.27 4.12 -9.68
CA TYR A 47 12.52 2.86 -10.39
C TYR A 47 12.48 1.67 -9.42
N VAL A 48 13.20 1.76 -8.30
CA VAL A 48 13.21 0.69 -7.29
C VAL A 48 11.80 0.48 -6.72
N LYS A 49 11.06 1.56 -6.44
CA LYS A 49 9.67 1.47 -5.98
C LYS A 49 8.76 0.74 -6.98
N ASP A 50 8.84 1.09 -8.26
CA ASP A 50 8.05 0.48 -9.32
C ASP A 50 8.38 -1.02 -9.48
N MET A 51 9.67 -1.37 -9.52
CA MET A 51 10.11 -2.76 -9.61
C MET A 51 9.72 -3.59 -8.38
N LEU A 52 9.78 -3.01 -7.18
CA LEU A 52 9.26 -3.66 -5.98
C LEU A 52 7.76 -3.85 -6.08
N ALA A 53 6.99 -2.85 -6.51
CA ALA A 53 5.54 -2.96 -6.67
C ALA A 53 5.15 -4.09 -7.65
N GLN A 54 5.84 -4.21 -8.78
CA GLN A 54 5.63 -5.28 -9.77
C GLN A 54 5.90 -6.69 -9.22
N ARG A 55 6.76 -6.83 -8.20
CA ARG A 55 7.07 -8.10 -7.54
C ARG A 55 6.06 -8.48 -6.44
N HIS A 56 5.12 -7.60 -6.10
CA HIS A 56 4.12 -7.83 -5.07
C HIS A 56 2.71 -7.85 -5.67
N ARG A 57 1.88 -8.79 -5.21
CA ARG A 57 0.47 -8.88 -5.65
C ARG A 57 -0.37 -7.72 -5.14
N TYR A 58 -0.03 -7.22 -3.96
CA TYR A 58 -0.72 -6.14 -3.28
C TYR A 58 0.30 -5.13 -2.76
N VAL A 59 -0.03 -3.85 -2.80
CA VAL A 59 0.78 -2.81 -2.17
C VAL A 59 -0.06 -1.92 -1.26
N PHE A 60 0.46 -1.70 -0.05
CA PHE A 60 -0.13 -0.87 0.98
C PHE A 60 -0.04 0.63 0.59
N SER A 61 -1.17 1.18 0.14
CA SER A 61 -1.26 2.46 -0.58
C SER A 61 -2.07 3.50 0.21
N PHE A 62 -1.68 3.72 1.47
CA PHE A 62 -2.43 4.60 2.37
C PHE A 62 -2.01 6.06 2.23
N GLU A 63 -2.98 6.95 2.13
CA GLU A 63 -2.76 8.39 2.22
C GLU A 63 -2.44 8.86 3.64
N ASN A 64 -1.94 10.08 3.77
CA ASN A 64 -1.58 10.64 5.08
C ASN A 64 -2.80 11.08 5.90
N SER A 65 -3.96 11.27 5.26
CA SER A 65 -5.23 11.58 5.90
C SER A 65 -6.39 10.98 5.12
N ASP A 66 -7.51 10.77 5.82
CA ASP A 66 -8.78 10.37 5.22
C ASP A 66 -9.54 11.65 4.84
N THR A 67 -9.32 12.15 3.63
CA THR A 67 -9.88 13.44 3.17
C THR A 67 -10.45 13.26 1.78
N GLU A 68 -11.70 13.69 1.57
CA GLU A 68 -12.35 13.65 0.26
C GLU A 68 -11.45 14.31 -0.81
N ASP A 69 -11.40 13.71 -1.99
CA ASP A 69 -10.54 14.13 -3.12
C ASP A 69 -9.02 14.10 -2.87
N TYR A 70 -8.54 13.73 -1.67
CA TYR A 70 -7.12 13.59 -1.39
C TYR A 70 -6.58 12.25 -1.93
N VAL A 71 -6.45 12.18 -3.25
CA VAL A 71 -5.87 11.05 -3.98
C VAL A 71 -4.54 11.49 -4.60
N THR A 72 -3.46 10.76 -4.30
CA THR A 72 -2.10 11.15 -4.70
C THR A 72 -1.42 10.07 -5.55
N GLU A 73 -0.11 10.23 -5.78
CA GLU A 73 0.73 9.26 -6.46
C GLU A 73 0.64 7.85 -5.86
N LYS A 74 0.32 7.73 -4.56
CA LYS A 74 0.22 6.43 -3.88
C LYS A 74 -0.81 5.50 -4.53
N LEU A 75 -1.91 6.03 -5.05
CA LEU A 75 -2.87 5.21 -5.79
C LEU A 75 -2.39 4.95 -7.22
N PHE A 76 -2.04 6.03 -7.93
CA PHE A 76 -1.77 5.96 -9.37
C PHE A 76 -0.50 5.20 -9.72
N ASP A 77 0.56 5.34 -8.92
CA ASP A 77 1.80 4.61 -9.13
C ASP A 77 1.55 3.10 -9.02
N MET A 78 0.78 2.65 -8.03
CA MET A 78 0.51 1.23 -7.82
C MET A 78 -0.36 0.63 -8.91
N LEU A 79 -1.35 1.38 -9.39
CA LEU A 79 -2.13 0.97 -10.56
C LEU A 79 -1.24 0.88 -11.81
N SER A 80 -0.33 1.84 -12.00
CA SER A 80 0.57 1.90 -13.16
C SER A 80 1.61 0.78 -13.14
N SER A 81 2.07 0.38 -11.95
CA SER A 81 2.96 -0.76 -11.73
C SER A 81 2.27 -2.13 -11.91
N GLY A 82 0.97 -2.16 -12.22
CA GLY A 82 0.22 -3.41 -12.42
C GLY A 82 -0.01 -4.23 -11.14
N THR A 83 0.07 -3.61 -9.97
CA THR A 83 -0.20 -4.25 -8.67
C THR A 83 -1.56 -3.79 -8.11
N LEU A 84 -2.14 -4.57 -7.20
CA LEU A 84 -3.42 -4.20 -6.60
C LEU A 84 -3.22 -3.29 -5.37
N PRO A 85 -3.70 -2.04 -5.37
CA PRO A 85 -3.59 -1.15 -4.23
C PRO A 85 -4.51 -1.59 -3.08
N LEU A 86 -3.93 -1.73 -1.88
CA LEU A 86 -4.67 -1.72 -0.60
C LEU A 86 -4.76 -0.27 -0.14
N TYR A 87 -5.88 0.39 -0.41
CA TYR A 87 -6.04 1.83 -0.29
C TYR A 87 -6.80 2.23 0.99
N ARG A 88 -6.37 3.33 1.61
CA ARG A 88 -7.10 4.10 2.62
C ARG A 88 -6.73 5.57 2.43
N GLY A 89 -7.70 6.46 2.48
CA GLY A 89 -7.50 7.87 2.19
C GLY A 89 -8.82 8.53 1.83
N ALA A 90 -8.92 9.06 0.62
CA ALA A 90 -10.14 9.69 0.15
C ALA A 90 -11.34 8.74 0.17
N THR A 91 -12.44 9.20 0.77
CA THR A 91 -13.72 8.45 0.88
C THR A 91 -14.35 8.17 -0.47
N ASN A 92 -14.02 8.97 -1.48
CA ASN A 92 -14.50 8.86 -2.85
C ASN A 92 -13.41 8.38 -3.84
N ALA A 93 -12.32 7.77 -3.37
CA ALA A 93 -11.18 7.35 -4.20
C ALA A 93 -11.54 6.51 -5.44
N ARG A 94 -12.67 5.77 -5.39
CA ARG A 94 -13.17 4.96 -6.52
C ARG A 94 -13.45 5.79 -7.78
N VAL A 95 -13.81 7.07 -7.64
CA VAL A 95 -14.05 7.99 -8.76
C VAL A 95 -12.78 8.17 -9.61
N TYR A 96 -11.62 8.05 -9.00
CA TYR A 96 -10.31 8.24 -9.63
C TYR A 96 -9.71 6.94 -10.17
N ALA A 97 -10.37 5.81 -9.93
CA ALA A 97 -9.89 4.49 -10.30
C ALA A 97 -10.35 4.09 -11.71
N PRO A 98 -9.58 3.29 -12.46
CA PRO A 98 -10.02 2.74 -13.74
C PRO A 98 -11.32 1.91 -13.63
N SER A 99 -11.57 1.28 -12.48
CA SER A 99 -12.85 0.64 -12.17
C SER A 99 -13.06 0.48 -10.67
N ASN A 100 -14.31 0.24 -10.26
CA ASN A 100 -14.63 -0.12 -8.86
C ASN A 100 -13.99 -1.44 -8.40
N ARG A 101 -13.33 -2.20 -9.28
CA ARG A 101 -12.67 -3.48 -8.94
C ARG A 101 -11.15 -3.41 -9.03
N SER A 102 -10.56 -2.24 -9.26
CA SER A 102 -9.10 -2.09 -9.40
C SER A 102 -8.38 -1.74 -8.10
N MET A 103 -9.05 -1.75 -6.95
CA MET A 103 -8.43 -1.55 -5.63
C MET A 103 -9.24 -2.22 -4.53
N ILE A 104 -8.60 -2.46 -3.39
CA ILE A 104 -9.24 -2.88 -2.14
C ILE A 104 -9.25 -1.66 -1.22
N ILE A 105 -10.43 -1.24 -0.74
CA ILE A 105 -10.55 -0.10 0.17
C ILE A 105 -10.63 -0.62 1.60
N ALA A 106 -9.59 -0.36 2.40
CA ALA A 106 -9.48 -0.92 3.75
C ALA A 106 -10.63 -0.48 4.67
N SER A 107 -11.13 0.74 4.51
CA SER A 107 -12.25 1.29 5.31
C SER A 107 -13.62 0.67 5.00
N GLU A 108 -13.75 -0.14 3.94
CA GLU A 108 -14.98 -0.87 3.63
C GLU A 108 -15.12 -2.17 4.44
N PHE A 109 -14.05 -2.60 5.13
CA PHE A 109 -14.04 -3.82 5.93
C PHE A 109 -14.13 -3.46 7.41
N THR A 110 -15.12 -4.01 8.10
CA THR A 110 -15.20 -4.02 9.56
C THR A 110 -14.68 -5.35 10.09
N PRO A 111 -13.98 -5.39 11.24
CA PRO A 111 -13.64 -6.65 11.90
C PRO A 111 -14.92 -7.48 12.09
N GLU A 112 -14.89 -8.75 11.69
CA GLU A 112 -15.95 -9.68 12.09
C GLU A 112 -15.94 -9.77 13.62
N ARG A 113 -17.13 -9.68 14.23
CA ARG A 113 -17.32 -9.74 15.68
C ARG A 113 -17.08 -11.15 16.22
#